data_AF-A0A0C1NFC2-F1
#
_entry.id   AF-A0A0C1NFC2-F1
#
_cell.length_a   1.000
_cell.length_b   1.000
_cell.length_c   1.000
_cell.angle_alpha   90.00
_cell.angle_beta   90.00
_cell.angle_gamma   90.00
#
_symmetry.space_group_name_H-M   'P 1'
#
loop_
_entity.id
_entity.type
_entity.pdbx_description
1 polymer ?
#
loop_
_entity_poly.entity_id
_entity_poly.type
_entity_poly.pdbx_seq_one_letter_code
_entity_poly.pdbx_strand_id
1 'polypeptide(L)'
;MRKPRIFVRGFNRPNIWLGVQTFHDATEKQNALIHQVSMAEKPGIVYTATRKHSEEIAEKLRQKRIQAVHYHAGMKAAEREQVQTAFMTDEVEVIVATTAFGMGVDKPNVRFVFHYDISDSIDSYYQEIGRAGRDDRQAKAILFYNPDDLNIRRFFASGGKVNVDEVLQITEAVKKADKPVEPKDLQQQTELSATKVKKVLNYLEEAEAVEILPTGEVTTSEGEVNEEQVAQAAVLTQEKQQKFSKSRIEMMRNYAELQDCRRRFLLNYFGELQQEPCRFCDNCQAGIVVEDDRQNQPFSLNSIVIHTNFGKGRVMRYEGDKMVILFDKVGYKTLAVELVEKMLKQLD
;
A
#
# COMPACT_ATOMS: atom_id res chain seq x y z
N MET A 1 17.21 -20.61 10.94
CA MET A 1 16.38 -21.69 10.32
C MET A 1 16.76 -21.82 8.85
N ARG A 2 17.07 -23.03 8.33
CA ARG A 2 17.56 -23.20 6.94
C ARG A 2 16.52 -23.66 5.90
N LYS A 3 15.35 -24.18 6.31
CA LYS A 3 14.20 -24.46 5.43
C LYS A 3 12.89 -24.45 6.25
N PRO A 4 12.15 -23.32 6.32
CA PRO A 4 10.91 -23.27 7.08
C PRO A 4 9.80 -24.06 6.36
N ARG A 5 8.92 -24.71 7.13
CA ARG A 5 7.63 -25.19 6.62
C ARG A 5 6.73 -23.98 6.42
N ILE A 6 6.33 -23.70 5.18
CA ILE A 6 5.47 -22.58 4.82
C ILE A 6 4.02 -23.08 4.84
N PHE A 7 3.19 -22.49 5.71
CA PHE A 7 1.74 -22.71 5.74
C PHE A 7 1.04 -21.45 5.24
N VAL A 8 0.40 -21.52 4.08
CA VAL A 8 -0.48 -20.47 3.56
C VAL A 8 -1.91 -20.91 3.80
N ARG A 9 -2.66 -20.18 4.63
CA ARG A 9 -4.12 -20.36 4.77
C ARG A 9 -4.83 -19.60 3.65
N GLY A 10 -6.05 -19.99 3.30
CA GLY A 10 -6.83 -19.35 2.23
C GLY A 10 -7.08 -17.86 2.49
N PHE A 11 -6.95 -17.05 1.44
CA PHE A 11 -7.22 -15.61 1.39
C PHE A 11 -8.70 -15.31 1.11
N ASN A 12 -9.54 -16.33 0.89
CA ASN A 12 -10.95 -16.09 0.61
C ASN A 12 -11.74 -15.66 1.86
N ARG A 13 -12.37 -14.49 1.78
CA ARG A 13 -13.32 -13.95 2.77
C ARG A 13 -14.72 -13.84 2.16
N PRO A 14 -15.45 -14.95 1.98
CA PRO A 14 -16.68 -14.99 1.18
C PRO A 14 -17.80 -14.13 1.76
N ASN A 15 -17.73 -13.82 3.06
CA ASN A 15 -18.70 -12.99 3.76
C ASN A 15 -18.57 -11.47 3.49
N ILE A 16 -17.48 -11.02 2.85
CA ILE A 16 -17.26 -9.60 2.56
C ILE A 16 -17.68 -9.28 1.13
N TRP A 17 -18.75 -8.52 0.92
CA TRP A 17 -19.10 -8.02 -0.40
C TRP A 17 -18.10 -6.95 -0.87
N LEU A 18 -17.65 -7.02 -2.12
CA LEU A 18 -16.62 -6.10 -2.67
C LEU A 18 -17.23 -5.17 -3.73
N GLY A 19 -16.91 -3.88 -3.69
CA GLY A 19 -17.31 -2.96 -4.75
C GLY A 19 -16.42 -1.74 -4.92
N VAL A 20 -16.51 -1.12 -6.10
CA VAL A 20 -15.90 0.16 -6.42
C VAL A 20 -16.96 1.11 -6.98
N GLN A 21 -17.00 2.34 -6.48
CA GLN A 21 -17.80 3.42 -7.04
C GLN A 21 -16.87 4.48 -7.60
N THR A 22 -16.96 4.76 -8.90
CA THR A 22 -16.08 5.70 -9.59
C THR A 22 -16.73 7.08 -9.66
N PHE A 23 -15.95 8.13 -9.38
CA PHE A 23 -16.38 9.52 -9.38
C PHE A 23 -15.36 10.39 -10.14
N HIS A 24 -15.86 11.46 -10.74
CA HIS A 24 -15.04 12.49 -11.39
C HIS A 24 -15.07 13.82 -10.63
N ASP A 25 -16.11 14.04 -9.81
CA ASP A 25 -16.22 15.19 -8.92
C ASP A 25 -15.97 14.79 -7.45
N ALA A 26 -15.15 15.57 -6.75
CA ALA A 26 -14.79 15.30 -5.37
C ALA A 26 -15.96 15.50 -4.38
N THR A 27 -16.87 16.43 -4.68
CA THR A 27 -18.04 16.71 -3.84
C THR A 27 -19.07 15.59 -3.97
N GLU A 28 -19.33 15.12 -5.18
CA GLU A 28 -20.19 13.94 -5.44
C GLU A 28 -19.65 12.70 -4.74
N LYS A 29 -18.35 12.43 -4.89
CA LYS A 29 -17.65 11.32 -4.20
C LYS A 29 -17.87 11.37 -2.69
N GLN A 30 -17.66 12.53 -2.10
CA GLN A 30 -17.83 12.73 -0.66
C GLN A 30 -19.28 12.57 -0.22
N ASN A 31 -20.23 13.17 -0.95
CA ASN A 31 -21.65 13.02 -0.66
C ASN A 31 -22.10 11.56 -0.76
N ALA A 32 -21.61 10.82 -1.76
CA ALA A 32 -21.88 9.40 -1.92
C ALA A 32 -21.33 8.59 -0.74
N LEU A 33 -20.10 8.86 -0.28
CA LEU A 33 -19.54 8.20 0.91
C LEU A 33 -20.40 8.48 2.15
N ILE A 34 -20.69 9.74 2.44
CA ILE A 34 -21.48 10.13 3.63
C ILE A 34 -22.87 9.48 3.58
N HIS A 35 -23.50 9.44 2.40
CA HIS A 35 -24.77 8.75 2.20
C HIS A 35 -24.66 7.24 2.47
N GLN A 36 -23.66 6.57 1.89
CA GLN A 36 -23.45 5.13 2.08
C GLN A 36 -23.18 4.78 3.56
N VAL A 37 -22.38 5.58 4.27
CA VAL A 37 -22.14 5.38 5.71
C VAL A 37 -23.42 5.55 6.52
N SER A 38 -24.27 6.53 6.18
CA SER A 38 -25.53 6.76 6.90
C SER A 38 -26.49 5.57 6.82
N MET A 39 -26.51 4.89 5.66
CA MET A 39 -27.39 3.75 5.37
C MET A 39 -26.80 2.39 5.81
N ALA A 40 -25.50 2.32 6.10
CA ALA A 40 -24.85 1.07 6.47
C ALA A 40 -25.19 0.63 7.91
N GLU A 41 -25.16 -0.68 8.14
CA GLU A 41 -25.10 -1.24 9.49
C GLU A 41 -23.77 -0.85 10.15
N LYS A 42 -23.78 -0.55 11.44
CA LYS A 42 -22.62 -0.12 12.23
C LYS A 42 -22.18 -1.27 13.15
N PRO A 43 -20.93 -1.31 13.62
CA PRO A 43 -19.85 -0.34 13.42
C PRO A 43 -19.11 -0.45 12.08
N GLY A 44 -18.41 0.60 11.68
CA GLY A 44 -17.64 0.59 10.43
C GLY A 44 -16.39 1.46 10.44
N ILE A 45 -15.54 1.22 9.44
CA ILE A 45 -14.25 1.91 9.26
C ILE A 45 -14.29 2.65 7.93
N VAL A 46 -13.78 3.89 7.92
CA VAL A 46 -13.54 4.67 6.70
C VAL A 46 -12.05 4.97 6.59
N TYR A 47 -11.36 4.43 5.59
CA TYR A 47 -9.96 4.71 5.31
C TYR A 47 -9.79 5.92 4.39
N THR A 48 -8.80 6.76 4.74
CA THR A 48 -8.40 7.96 4.02
C THR A 48 -6.87 8.00 3.85
N ALA A 49 -6.39 8.73 2.84
CA ALA A 49 -4.96 8.86 2.56
C ALA A 49 -4.27 9.91 3.44
N THR A 50 -5.02 10.91 3.93
CA THR A 50 -4.46 12.07 4.64
C THR A 50 -5.16 12.33 5.96
N ARG A 51 -4.43 12.95 6.90
CA ARG A 51 -4.97 13.37 8.21
C ARG A 51 -6.15 14.33 8.03
N LYS A 52 -5.98 15.30 7.13
CA LYS A 52 -7.02 16.26 6.76
C LYS A 52 -8.31 15.57 6.30
N HIS A 53 -8.22 14.61 5.38
CA HIS A 53 -9.41 13.85 4.95
C HIS A 53 -10.05 13.08 6.11
N SER A 54 -9.26 12.46 7.01
CA SER A 54 -9.86 11.77 8.15
C SER A 54 -10.64 12.70 9.09
N GLU A 55 -10.12 13.91 9.33
CA GLU A 55 -10.79 14.92 10.14
C GLU A 55 -12.06 15.46 9.46
N GLU A 56 -11.97 15.83 8.18
CA GLU A 56 -13.07 16.40 7.39
C GLU A 56 -14.24 15.42 7.22
N ILE A 57 -13.95 14.16 6.90
CA ILE A 57 -14.99 13.14 6.73
C ILE A 57 -15.65 12.82 8.07
N ALA A 58 -14.89 12.71 9.16
CA ALA A 58 -15.46 12.49 10.49
C ALA A 58 -16.40 13.63 10.90
N GLU A 59 -16.02 14.88 10.61
CA GLU A 59 -16.86 16.06 10.86
C GLU A 59 -18.17 16.02 10.06
N LYS A 60 -18.11 15.69 8.76
CA LYS A 60 -19.31 15.57 7.92
C LYS A 60 -20.25 14.45 8.37
N LEU A 61 -19.71 13.35 8.88
CA LEU A 61 -20.51 12.27 9.48
C LEU A 61 -21.19 12.72 10.78
N ARG A 62 -20.48 13.46 11.65
CA ARG A 62 -21.07 14.04 12.87
C ARG A 62 -22.19 15.04 12.57
N GLN A 63 -22.06 15.84 11.51
CA GLN A 63 -23.14 16.73 11.03
C GLN A 63 -24.39 15.97 10.59
N LYS A 64 -24.25 14.68 10.22
CA LYS A 64 -25.37 13.74 9.97
C LYS A 64 -25.80 12.96 11.22
N ARG A 65 -25.35 13.37 12.41
CA ARG A 65 -25.63 12.75 13.71
C ARG A 65 -25.13 11.30 13.84
N ILE A 66 -24.09 10.95 13.10
CA ILE A 66 -23.40 9.66 13.23
C ILE A 66 -22.27 9.84 14.24
N GLN A 67 -22.11 8.89 15.17
CA GLN A 67 -21.04 8.90 16.16
C GLN A 67 -19.71 8.54 15.50
N ALA A 68 -19.12 9.51 14.80
CA ALA A 68 -17.90 9.34 14.02
C ALA A 68 -16.71 10.09 14.64
N VAL A 69 -15.56 9.41 14.73
CA VAL A 69 -14.30 9.95 15.23
C VAL A 69 -13.18 9.76 14.20
N HIS A 70 -12.18 10.64 14.21
CA HIS A 70 -11.01 10.51 13.36
C HIS A 70 -9.87 9.77 14.08
N TYR A 71 -8.99 9.12 13.33
CA TYR A 71 -7.79 8.45 13.86
C TYR A 71 -6.59 8.58 12.92
N HIS A 72 -5.51 9.20 13.37
CA HIS A 72 -4.26 9.27 12.62
C HIS A 72 -3.03 9.47 13.50
N ALA A 73 -1.84 9.21 12.91
CA ALA A 73 -0.56 9.33 13.61
C ALA A 73 -0.21 10.73 14.14
N GLY A 74 -0.93 11.77 13.72
CA GLY A 74 -0.79 13.14 14.27
C GLY A 74 -1.48 13.38 15.63
N MET A 75 -2.34 12.47 16.09
CA MET A 75 -3.03 12.58 17.38
C MET A 75 -2.11 12.19 18.54
N LYS A 76 -2.40 12.70 19.74
CA LYS A 76 -1.68 12.29 20.95
C LYS A 76 -1.91 10.80 21.22
N ALA A 77 -0.92 10.13 21.81
CA ALA A 77 -1.02 8.69 22.10
C ALA A 77 -2.24 8.35 22.97
N ALA A 78 -2.50 9.13 24.02
CA ALA A 78 -3.66 8.96 24.90
C ALA A 78 -5.00 9.12 24.16
N GLU A 79 -5.11 10.10 23.26
CA GLU A 79 -6.31 10.30 22.44
C GLU A 79 -6.55 9.13 21.48
N ARG A 80 -5.48 8.59 20.87
CA ARG A 80 -5.56 7.40 20.01
C ARG A 80 -6.04 6.18 20.79
N GLU A 81 -5.52 5.96 21.98
CA GLU A 81 -5.91 4.86 22.86
C GLU A 81 -7.38 4.97 23.29
N GLN A 82 -7.82 6.18 23.67
CA GLN A 82 -9.21 6.45 24.03
C GLN A 82 -10.16 6.18 22.86
N VAL A 83 -9.86 6.71 21.67
CA VAL A 83 -10.68 6.51 20.47
C VAL A 83 -10.73 5.04 20.05
N GLN A 84 -9.58 4.36 20.09
CA GLN A 84 -9.52 2.93 19.79
C GLN A 84 -10.38 2.15 20.77
N THR A 85 -10.28 2.42 22.07
CA THR A 85 -11.08 1.75 23.11
C THR A 85 -12.58 1.96 22.88
N ALA A 86 -13.01 3.20 22.66
CA ALA A 86 -14.41 3.55 22.42
C ALA A 86 -14.99 2.84 21.17
N PHE A 87 -14.19 2.69 20.11
CA PHE A 87 -14.61 1.91 18.94
C PHE A 87 -14.69 0.41 19.25
N MET A 88 -13.75 -0.12 20.04
CA MET A 88 -13.77 -1.53 20.46
C MET A 88 -15.01 -1.85 21.32
N THR A 89 -15.44 -0.93 22.19
CA THR A 89 -16.58 -1.07 23.10
C THR A 89 -17.93 -0.66 22.51
N ASP A 90 -18.01 -0.35 21.20
CA ASP A 90 -19.22 0.11 20.50
C ASP A 90 -19.79 1.45 21.01
N GLU A 91 -18.99 2.26 21.71
CA GLU A 91 -19.32 3.65 22.07
C GLU A 91 -19.21 4.62 20.88
N VAL A 92 -18.48 4.19 19.84
CA VAL A 92 -18.32 4.92 18.58
C VAL A 92 -18.79 4.03 17.44
N GLU A 93 -19.69 4.57 16.61
CA GLU A 93 -20.24 3.86 15.45
C GLU A 93 -19.25 3.77 14.29
N VAL A 94 -18.50 4.83 14.02
CA VAL A 94 -17.61 4.92 12.84
C VAL A 94 -16.27 5.50 13.20
N ILE A 95 -15.20 4.84 12.77
CA ILE A 95 -13.86 5.40 12.82
C ILE A 95 -13.37 5.77 11.43
N VAL A 96 -12.95 7.02 11.26
CA VAL A 96 -12.38 7.54 10.02
C VAL A 96 -10.88 7.67 10.20
N ALA A 97 -10.10 6.86 9.50
CA ALA A 97 -8.70 6.69 9.81
C ALA A 97 -7.77 6.79 8.60
N THR A 98 -6.51 7.11 8.85
CA THR A 98 -5.44 6.77 7.92
C THR A 98 -4.95 5.34 8.16
N THR A 99 -3.96 4.88 7.40
CA THR A 99 -3.31 3.56 7.58
C THR A 99 -2.71 3.33 8.97
N ALA A 100 -2.61 4.38 9.80
CA ALA A 100 -2.21 4.28 11.19
C ALA A 100 -3.17 3.42 12.04
N PHE A 101 -4.45 3.32 11.65
CA PHE A 101 -5.41 2.44 12.31
C PHE A 101 -5.32 1.04 11.71
N GLY A 102 -4.47 0.19 12.31
CA GLY A 102 -4.24 -1.11 11.70
C GLY A 102 -3.66 -2.23 12.58
N MET A 103 -2.55 -1.98 13.28
CA MET A 103 -1.95 -3.02 14.11
C MET A 103 -2.78 -3.21 15.38
N GLY A 104 -3.24 -4.44 15.66
CA GLY A 104 -3.91 -4.79 16.91
C GLY A 104 -5.42 -4.50 17.01
N VAL A 105 -6.06 -3.98 15.95
CA VAL A 105 -7.53 -3.88 15.92
C VAL A 105 -8.12 -5.24 15.57
N ASP A 106 -8.69 -5.89 16.59
CA ASP A 106 -9.39 -7.19 16.47
C ASP A 106 -10.84 -7.07 16.92
N LYS A 107 -11.61 -6.27 16.19
CA LYS A 107 -13.05 -6.09 16.43
C LYS A 107 -13.84 -7.02 15.51
N PRO A 108 -14.58 -8.02 16.04
CA PRO A 108 -15.20 -9.04 15.20
C PRO A 108 -16.39 -8.53 14.39
N ASN A 109 -17.12 -7.56 14.92
CA ASN A 109 -18.41 -7.10 14.42
C ASN A 109 -18.35 -5.89 13.47
N VAL A 110 -17.23 -5.63 12.79
CA VAL A 110 -17.15 -4.53 11.81
C VAL A 110 -18.00 -4.87 10.57
N ARG A 111 -18.98 -4.03 10.25
CA ARG A 111 -19.98 -4.27 9.19
C ARG A 111 -19.59 -3.68 7.84
N PHE A 112 -18.79 -2.63 7.85
CA PHE A 112 -18.21 -2.13 6.62
C PHE A 112 -16.80 -1.59 6.80
N VAL A 113 -16.04 -1.66 5.72
CA VAL A 113 -14.77 -0.95 5.54
C VAL A 113 -14.86 -0.19 4.23
N PHE A 114 -15.00 1.13 4.29
CA PHE A 114 -15.02 1.97 3.09
C PHE A 114 -13.70 2.69 2.93
N HIS A 115 -13.28 2.89 1.69
CA HIS A 115 -12.09 3.65 1.34
C HIS A 115 -12.53 4.91 0.64
N TYR A 116 -12.41 6.04 1.32
CA TYR A 116 -12.58 7.35 0.69
C TYR A 116 -11.43 7.62 -0.28
N ASP A 117 -10.21 7.22 0.06
CA ASP A 117 -9.07 7.34 -0.84
C ASP A 117 -8.53 5.95 -1.17
N ILE A 118 -8.18 5.74 -2.44
CA ILE A 118 -7.53 4.53 -2.93
C ILE A 118 -6.30 4.17 -2.08
N SER A 119 -6.09 2.91 -1.70
CA SER A 119 -4.92 2.48 -0.93
C SER A 119 -3.63 2.60 -1.76
N ASP A 120 -2.46 2.52 -1.10
CA ASP A 120 -1.16 2.61 -1.79
C ASP A 120 -0.76 1.33 -2.54
N SER A 121 -1.50 0.24 -2.33
CA SER A 121 -1.25 -1.09 -2.86
C SER A 121 -2.43 -2.03 -2.60
N ILE A 122 -2.46 -3.14 -3.34
CA ILE A 122 -3.43 -4.23 -3.10
C ILE A 122 -3.20 -4.89 -1.75
N ASP A 123 -1.95 -5.03 -1.30
CA ASP A 123 -1.64 -5.62 0.02
C ASP A 123 -2.31 -4.83 1.15
N SER A 124 -2.13 -3.51 1.15
CA SER A 124 -2.74 -2.61 2.14
C SER A 124 -4.26 -2.68 2.05
N TYR A 125 -4.82 -2.55 0.84
CA TYR A 125 -6.27 -2.63 0.62
C TYR A 125 -6.85 -3.94 1.17
N TYR A 126 -6.21 -5.07 0.89
CA TYR A 126 -6.67 -6.38 1.33
C TYR A 126 -6.61 -6.54 2.87
N GLN A 127 -5.54 -6.07 3.50
CA GLN A 127 -5.42 -6.06 4.97
C GLN A 127 -6.49 -5.17 5.63
N GLU A 128 -6.77 -4.02 5.01
CA GLU A 128 -7.76 -3.04 5.47
C GLU A 128 -9.18 -3.61 5.39
N ILE A 129 -9.61 -4.12 4.22
CA ILE A 129 -10.93 -4.74 4.06
C ILE A 129 -11.10 -5.98 4.93
N GLY A 130 -10.00 -6.71 5.20
CA GLY A 130 -10.00 -7.90 6.05
C GLY A 130 -10.41 -7.66 7.51
N ARG A 131 -10.52 -6.40 7.93
CA ARG A 131 -11.08 -6.00 9.23
C ARG A 131 -12.59 -6.16 9.31
N ALA A 132 -13.27 -6.18 8.17
CA ALA A 132 -14.70 -6.37 8.11
C ALA A 132 -15.06 -7.84 8.42
N GLY A 133 -16.19 -8.04 9.11
CA GLY A 133 -16.85 -9.33 9.29
C GLY A 133 -15.95 -10.46 9.78
N ARG A 134 -15.16 -10.26 10.84
CA ARG A 134 -14.37 -11.36 11.43
C ARG A 134 -15.22 -12.34 12.25
N ASP A 135 -16.46 -11.97 12.51
CA ASP A 135 -17.54 -12.85 13.00
C ASP A 135 -18.19 -13.69 11.89
N ASP A 136 -17.60 -13.71 10.68
CA ASP A 136 -18.11 -14.38 9.46
C ASP A 136 -19.49 -13.92 8.98
N ARG A 137 -20.08 -12.89 9.61
CA ARG A 137 -21.32 -12.28 9.15
C ARG A 137 -21.05 -11.40 7.94
N GLN A 138 -22.11 -11.12 7.19
CA GLN A 138 -22.00 -10.29 6.00
C GLN A 138 -21.43 -8.90 6.34
N ALA A 139 -20.49 -8.46 5.52
CA ALA A 139 -19.90 -7.14 5.61
C ALA A 139 -19.66 -6.56 4.22
N LYS A 140 -19.43 -5.25 4.10
CA LYS A 140 -19.18 -4.58 2.82
C LYS A 140 -17.82 -3.89 2.81
N ALA A 141 -17.12 -4.02 1.69
CA ALA A 141 -15.95 -3.22 1.39
C ALA A 141 -16.16 -2.44 0.09
N ILE A 142 -16.06 -1.11 0.17
CA ILE A 142 -16.33 -0.21 -0.98
C ILE A 142 -15.18 0.78 -1.12
N LEU A 143 -14.60 0.84 -2.31
CA LEU A 143 -13.68 1.89 -2.71
C LEU A 143 -14.43 3.00 -3.45
N PHE A 144 -14.37 4.23 -2.93
CA PHE A 144 -14.85 5.45 -3.60
C PHE A 144 -13.69 6.02 -4.42
N TYR A 145 -13.61 5.61 -5.68
CA TYR A 145 -12.47 5.89 -6.54
C TYR A 145 -12.65 7.18 -7.32
N ASN A 146 -11.72 8.13 -7.18
CA ASN A 146 -11.51 9.18 -8.17
C ASN A 146 -10.08 9.01 -8.74
N PRO A 147 -9.89 8.99 -10.07
CA PRO A 147 -8.56 8.89 -10.69
C PRO A 147 -7.54 9.92 -10.18
N ASP A 148 -7.98 11.11 -9.77
CA ASP A 148 -7.10 12.16 -9.23
C ASP A 148 -6.50 11.81 -7.87
N ASP A 149 -7.13 10.89 -7.10
CA ASP A 149 -6.59 10.41 -5.82
C ASP A 149 -5.24 9.70 -5.98
N LEU A 150 -4.97 9.15 -7.19
CA LEU A 150 -3.68 8.55 -7.51
C LEU A 150 -2.54 9.55 -7.41
N ASN A 151 -2.80 10.85 -7.61
CA ASN A 151 -1.77 11.88 -7.50
C ASN A 151 -1.27 12.01 -6.07
N ILE A 152 -2.15 11.87 -5.06
CA ILE A 152 -1.76 11.84 -3.64
C ILE A 152 -0.85 10.64 -3.38
N ARG A 153 -1.19 9.46 -3.90
CA ARG A 153 -0.37 8.25 -3.73
C ARG A 153 0.97 8.34 -4.45
N ARG A 154 1.00 8.89 -5.68
CA ARG A 154 2.25 9.14 -6.42
C ARG A 154 3.13 10.15 -5.69
N PHE A 155 2.54 11.18 -5.11
CA PHE A 155 3.26 12.17 -4.30
C PHE A 155 3.93 11.48 -3.10
N PHE A 156 3.19 10.69 -2.31
CA PHE A 156 3.76 9.94 -1.20
C PHE A 156 4.81 8.90 -1.63
N ALA A 157 4.58 8.21 -2.74
CA ALA A 157 5.53 7.23 -3.29
C ALA A 157 6.82 7.87 -3.84
N SER A 158 6.76 9.11 -4.29
CA SER A 158 7.94 9.82 -4.79
C SER A 158 8.93 10.16 -3.68
N GLY A 159 8.44 10.29 -2.43
CA GLY A 159 9.21 10.36 -1.19
C GLY A 159 10.51 11.14 -1.33
N GLY A 160 10.41 12.45 -1.58
CA GLY A 160 11.52 13.41 -1.72
C GLY A 160 12.69 12.89 -2.54
N LYS A 161 12.78 13.24 -3.83
CA LYS A 161 13.96 12.91 -4.64
C LYS A 161 15.22 13.42 -3.94
N VAL A 162 16.15 12.49 -3.69
CA VAL A 162 17.51 12.77 -3.24
C VAL A 162 18.35 12.77 -4.51
N ASN A 163 19.16 13.81 -4.69
CA ASN A 163 20.13 13.87 -5.77
C ASN A 163 21.55 13.65 -5.23
N VAL A 164 22.52 13.55 -6.13
CA VAL A 164 23.92 13.31 -5.78
C VAL A 164 24.45 14.44 -4.88
N ASP A 165 24.16 15.69 -5.23
CA ASP A 165 24.62 16.87 -4.49
C ASP A 165 24.13 16.87 -3.02
N GLU A 166 22.88 16.48 -2.78
CA GLU A 166 22.29 16.38 -1.43
C GLU A 166 22.95 15.27 -0.59
N VAL A 167 23.35 14.17 -1.22
CA VAL A 167 24.13 13.11 -0.53
C VAL A 167 25.52 13.62 -0.17
N LEU A 168 26.19 14.30 -1.10
CA LEU A 168 27.52 14.87 -0.88
C LEU A 168 27.50 15.94 0.21
N GLN A 169 26.48 16.82 0.22
CA GLN A 169 26.32 17.85 1.25
C GLN A 169 26.21 17.27 2.66
N ILE A 170 25.40 16.22 2.84
CA ILE A 170 25.28 15.56 4.15
C ILE A 170 26.58 14.83 4.52
N THR A 171 27.21 14.17 3.56
CA THR A 171 28.48 13.46 3.77
C THR A 171 29.58 14.42 4.22
N GLU A 172 29.70 15.56 3.55
CA GLU A 172 30.67 16.62 3.90
C GLU A 172 30.36 17.23 5.27
N ALA A 173 29.09 17.46 5.59
CA ALA A 173 28.68 17.99 6.90
C ALA A 173 29.02 17.03 8.05
N VAL A 174 28.84 15.73 7.86
CA VAL A 174 29.23 14.71 8.85
C VAL A 174 30.76 14.62 8.97
N LYS A 175 31.49 14.68 7.84
CA LYS A 175 32.98 14.64 7.84
C LYS A 175 33.65 15.84 8.49
N LYS A 176 33.06 17.03 8.37
CA LYS A 176 33.58 18.25 9.00
C LYS A 176 33.36 18.30 10.51
N ALA A 177 32.51 17.43 11.04
CA ALA A 177 32.23 17.41 12.47
C ALA A 177 33.27 16.58 13.22
N ASP A 178 33.99 17.22 14.14
CA ASP A 178 34.95 16.54 15.02
C ASP A 178 34.29 15.63 16.08
N LYS A 179 32.95 15.65 16.16
CA LYS A 179 32.13 14.92 17.14
C LYS A 179 30.87 14.36 16.46
N PRO A 180 30.24 13.34 17.03
CA PRO A 180 28.93 12.88 16.58
C PRO A 180 27.92 14.03 16.47
N VAL A 181 27.15 14.06 15.38
CA VAL A 181 26.24 15.15 15.02
C VAL A 181 24.80 14.69 15.13
N GLU A 182 23.91 15.53 15.67
CA GLU A 182 22.49 15.23 15.64
C GLU A 182 21.91 15.42 14.22
N PRO A 183 20.97 14.57 13.77
CA PRO A 183 20.31 14.74 12.49
C PRO A 183 19.61 16.11 12.31
N LYS A 184 19.23 16.77 13.42
CA LYS A 184 18.65 18.12 13.39
C LYS A 184 19.68 19.19 13.02
N ASP A 185 20.94 19.01 13.41
CA ASP A 185 22.00 19.97 13.08
C ASP A 185 22.39 19.83 11.61
N LEU A 186 22.46 18.60 11.10
CA LEU A 186 22.62 18.34 9.66
C LEU A 186 21.48 18.97 8.85
N GLN A 187 20.25 18.91 9.36
CA GLN A 187 19.10 19.56 8.74
C GLN A 187 19.27 21.08 8.62
N GLN A 188 19.75 21.73 9.68
CA GLN A 188 19.97 23.18 9.68
C GLN A 188 21.13 23.59 8.77
N GLN A 189 22.21 22.79 8.73
CA GLN A 189 23.39 23.09 7.92
C GLN A 189 23.17 22.87 6.42
N THR A 190 22.37 21.87 6.05
CA THR A 190 22.13 21.51 4.64
C THR A 190 20.87 22.15 4.07
N GLU A 191 20.04 22.81 4.90
CA GLU A 191 18.71 23.32 4.54
C GLU A 191 17.75 22.25 3.99
N LEU A 192 18.06 20.95 4.18
CA LEU A 192 17.24 19.85 3.72
C LEU A 192 16.08 19.57 4.68
N SER A 193 15.01 18.94 4.18
CA SER A 193 13.93 18.48 5.05
C SER A 193 14.40 17.33 5.96
N ALA A 194 13.87 17.23 7.18
CA ALA A 194 14.18 16.12 8.11
C ALA A 194 14.03 14.73 7.47
N THR A 195 13.02 14.55 6.61
CA THR A 195 12.80 13.29 5.88
C THR A 195 13.92 12.98 4.90
N LYS A 196 14.44 14.00 4.19
CA LYS A 196 15.57 13.83 3.26
C LYS A 196 16.84 13.50 4.03
N VAL A 197 17.14 14.22 5.10
CA VAL A 197 18.33 13.97 5.94
C VAL A 197 18.33 12.54 6.45
N LYS A 198 17.24 12.12 7.09
CA LYS A 198 17.10 10.75 7.61
C LYS A 198 17.27 9.69 6.52
N LYS A 199 16.72 9.95 5.33
CA LYS A 199 16.81 9.02 4.20
C LYS A 199 18.25 8.90 3.67
N VAL A 200 18.96 10.02 3.52
CA VAL A 200 20.37 10.02 3.11
C VAL A 200 21.24 9.32 4.14
N LEU A 201 21.03 9.59 5.44
CA LEU A 201 21.75 8.92 6.52
C LEU A 201 21.59 7.40 6.48
N ASN A 202 20.37 6.89 6.25
CA ASN A 202 20.16 5.45 6.10
C ASN A 202 20.91 4.87 4.88
N TYR A 203 20.98 5.61 3.76
CA TYR A 203 21.76 5.15 2.60
C TYR A 203 23.27 5.14 2.88
N LEU A 204 23.76 6.14 3.60
CA LEU A 204 25.16 6.21 4.01
C LEU A 204 25.51 5.11 5.02
N GLU A 205 24.60 4.80 5.95
CA GLU A 205 24.76 3.72 6.93
C GLU A 205 24.75 2.33 6.26
N GLU A 206 23.81 2.07 5.34
CA GLU A 206 23.79 0.84 4.54
C GLU A 206 25.06 0.65 3.68
N ALA A 207 25.71 1.76 3.32
CA ALA A 207 26.97 1.77 2.58
C ALA A 207 28.21 1.83 3.48
N GLU A 208 28.04 1.73 4.80
CA GLU A 208 29.11 1.79 5.80
C GLU A 208 29.94 3.10 5.76
N ALA A 209 29.37 4.18 5.20
CA ALA A 209 30.00 5.51 5.14
C ALA A 209 29.84 6.32 6.43
N VAL A 210 28.76 6.07 7.16
CA VAL A 210 28.47 6.67 8.47
C VAL A 210 27.97 5.60 9.43
N GLU A 211 28.11 5.86 10.72
CA GLU A 211 27.54 5.07 11.80
C GLU A 211 26.49 5.90 12.56
N ILE A 212 25.30 5.33 12.78
CA ILE A 212 24.28 5.93 13.63
C ILE A 212 24.39 5.30 15.03
N LEU A 213 24.79 6.12 16.00
CA LEU A 213 24.98 5.69 17.38
C LEU A 213 23.63 5.35 18.05
N PRO A 214 23.62 4.58 19.16
CA PRO A 214 22.39 4.30 19.91
C PRO A 214 21.67 5.56 20.43
N THR A 215 22.41 6.67 20.59
CA THR A 215 21.87 7.99 20.95
C THR A 215 21.10 8.66 19.80
N GLY A 216 21.27 8.17 18.56
CA GLY A 216 20.72 8.75 17.33
C GLY A 216 21.65 9.77 16.66
N GLU A 217 22.81 10.05 17.26
CA GLU A 217 23.86 10.89 16.66
C GLU A 217 24.60 10.12 15.56
N VAL A 218 25.14 10.85 14.59
CA VAL A 218 25.81 10.29 13.41
C VAL A 218 27.30 10.64 13.45
N THR A 219 28.15 9.67 13.14
CA THR A 219 29.59 9.89 12.97
C THR A 219 30.11 9.22 11.68
N THR A 220 31.29 9.62 11.23
CA THR A 220 31.96 9.00 10.07
C THR A 220 32.49 7.62 10.43
N SER A 221 32.33 6.66 9.53
CA SER A 221 33.02 5.36 9.64
C SER A 221 34.50 5.47 9.25
N GLU A 222 35.35 4.58 9.77
CA GLU A 222 36.80 4.56 9.45
C GLU A 222 37.14 4.05 8.02
N GLY A 223 36.14 3.60 7.25
CA GLY A 223 36.34 3.08 5.90
C GLY A 223 36.61 4.16 4.86
N GLU A 224 37.54 3.91 3.93
CA GLU A 224 37.64 4.70 2.69
C GLU A 224 36.42 4.41 1.81
N VAL A 225 35.42 5.29 1.89
CA VAL A 225 34.21 5.18 1.08
C VAL A 225 34.26 6.17 -0.08
N ASN A 226 34.03 5.68 -1.30
CA ASN A 226 33.85 6.52 -2.47
C ASN A 226 32.45 7.17 -2.42
N GLU A 227 32.41 8.43 -2.01
CA GLU A 227 31.18 9.19 -1.82
C GLU A 227 30.32 9.25 -3.09
N GLU A 228 30.96 9.36 -4.25
CA GLU A 228 30.26 9.41 -5.53
C GLU A 228 29.59 8.07 -5.84
N GLN A 229 30.24 6.95 -5.54
CA GLN A 229 29.65 5.62 -5.67
C GLN A 229 28.46 5.41 -4.71
N VAL A 230 28.56 5.91 -3.46
CA VAL A 230 27.45 5.82 -2.51
C VAL A 230 26.28 6.70 -2.94
N ALA A 231 26.54 7.91 -3.41
CA ALA A 231 25.52 8.80 -3.94
C ALA A 231 24.82 8.19 -5.16
N GLN A 232 25.58 7.59 -6.09
CA GLN A 232 25.01 6.87 -7.24
C GLN A 232 24.19 5.64 -6.80
N ALA A 233 24.67 4.86 -5.83
CA ALA A 233 23.94 3.71 -5.30
C ALA A 233 22.64 4.13 -4.59
N ALA A 234 22.66 5.23 -3.82
CA ALA A 234 21.50 5.81 -3.17
C ALA A 234 20.44 6.26 -4.19
N VAL A 235 20.86 6.97 -5.24
CA VAL A 235 19.98 7.39 -6.34
C VAL A 235 19.38 6.17 -7.05
N LEU A 236 20.19 5.17 -7.40
CA LEU A 236 19.72 3.94 -8.06
C LEU A 236 18.73 3.14 -7.17
N THR A 237 18.99 3.06 -5.87
CA THR A 237 18.09 2.41 -4.90
C THR A 237 16.78 3.17 -4.78
N GLN A 238 16.82 4.50 -4.71
CA GLN A 238 15.63 5.33 -4.73
C GLN A 238 14.83 5.14 -6.02
N GLU A 239 15.48 5.11 -7.19
CA GLU A 239 14.79 4.87 -8.46
C GLU A 239 14.10 3.50 -8.49
N LYS A 240 14.76 2.45 -7.97
CA LYS A 240 14.17 1.11 -7.84
C LYS A 240 12.95 1.13 -6.93
N GLN A 241 13.06 1.75 -5.75
CA GLN A 241 11.94 1.90 -4.80
C GLN A 241 10.78 2.69 -5.42
N GLN A 242 11.05 3.78 -6.14
CA GLN A 242 10.02 4.55 -6.85
C GLN A 242 9.35 3.73 -7.95
N LYS A 243 10.11 2.99 -8.76
CA LYS A 243 9.56 2.08 -9.78
C LYS A 243 8.66 1.03 -9.14
N PHE A 244 9.10 0.44 -8.02
CA PHE A 244 8.33 -0.55 -7.28
C PHE A 244 7.02 0.04 -6.73
N SER A 245 7.09 1.16 -6.01
CA SER A 245 5.90 1.85 -5.49
C SER A 245 4.94 2.28 -6.59
N LYS A 246 5.45 2.78 -7.72
CA LYS A 246 4.64 3.10 -8.90
C LYS A 246 3.91 1.87 -9.44
N SER A 247 4.59 0.72 -9.49
CA SER A 247 3.95 -0.54 -9.92
C SER A 247 2.85 -1.00 -8.96
N ARG A 248 2.99 -0.77 -7.65
CA ARG A 248 1.92 -1.11 -6.67
C ARG A 248 0.70 -0.22 -6.82
N ILE A 249 0.91 1.08 -7.03
CA ILE A 249 -0.17 2.03 -7.31
C ILE A 249 -0.89 1.65 -8.61
N GLU A 250 -0.15 1.25 -9.64
CA GLU A 250 -0.71 0.78 -10.91
C GLU A 250 -1.62 -0.43 -10.71
N MET A 251 -1.20 -1.38 -9.87
CA MET A 251 -2.02 -2.56 -9.55
C MET A 251 -3.31 -2.19 -8.82
N MET A 252 -3.25 -1.20 -7.93
CA MET A 252 -4.43 -0.69 -7.25
C MET A 252 -5.37 0.05 -8.23
N ARG A 253 -4.81 0.80 -9.19
CA ARG A 253 -5.59 1.39 -10.28
C ARG A 253 -6.31 0.32 -11.10
N ASN A 254 -5.58 -0.72 -11.52
CA ASN A 254 -6.15 -1.84 -12.27
C ASN A 254 -7.28 -2.53 -11.49
N TYR A 255 -7.16 -2.65 -10.16
CA TYR A 255 -8.25 -3.16 -9.33
C TYR A 255 -9.46 -2.23 -9.33
N ALA A 256 -9.27 -0.91 -9.24
CA ALA A 256 -10.37 0.05 -9.24
C ALA A 256 -11.12 0.06 -10.59
N GLU A 257 -10.37 0.00 -11.70
CA GLU A 257 -10.89 0.05 -13.08
C GLU A 257 -11.29 -1.33 -13.64
N LEU A 258 -11.16 -2.39 -12.84
CA LEU A 258 -11.45 -3.77 -13.26
C LEU A 258 -12.90 -3.93 -13.77
N GLN A 259 -13.04 -4.60 -14.92
CA GLN A 259 -14.32 -5.03 -15.51
C GLN A 259 -14.48 -6.55 -15.43
N ASP A 260 -14.12 -7.11 -14.28
CA ASP A 260 -14.10 -8.55 -13.98
C ASP A 260 -14.35 -8.77 -12.47
N CYS A 261 -14.53 -10.02 -12.03
CA CYS A 261 -14.75 -10.38 -10.64
C CYS A 261 -13.64 -9.83 -9.72
N ARG A 262 -14.00 -8.88 -8.84
CA ARG A 262 -13.07 -8.25 -7.87
C ARG A 262 -12.38 -9.27 -6.97
N ARG A 263 -13.15 -10.24 -6.48
CA ARG A 263 -12.61 -11.30 -5.61
C ARG A 263 -11.60 -12.16 -6.33
N ARG A 264 -11.89 -12.56 -7.57
CA ARG A 264 -10.99 -13.32 -8.43
C ARG A 264 -9.67 -12.56 -8.60
N PHE A 265 -9.73 -11.26 -8.87
CA PHE A 265 -8.53 -10.42 -8.94
C PHE A 265 -7.72 -10.46 -7.65
N LEU A 266 -8.35 -10.29 -6.48
CA LEU A 266 -7.66 -10.29 -5.19
C LEU A 266 -7.05 -11.66 -4.86
N LEU A 267 -7.79 -12.76 -5.02
CA LEU A 267 -7.27 -14.11 -4.74
C LEU A 267 -6.13 -14.45 -5.68
N ASN A 268 -6.29 -14.17 -6.98
CA ASN A 268 -5.24 -14.38 -7.96
C ASN A 268 -4.01 -13.52 -7.63
N TYR A 269 -4.18 -12.28 -7.15
CA TYR A 269 -3.05 -11.44 -6.72
C TYR A 269 -2.21 -12.08 -5.59
N PHE A 270 -2.84 -12.82 -4.68
CA PHE A 270 -2.16 -13.60 -3.64
C PHE A 270 -1.81 -15.03 -4.05
N GLY A 271 -1.96 -15.36 -5.34
CA GLY A 271 -1.63 -16.67 -5.89
C GLY A 271 -2.61 -17.78 -5.53
N GLU A 272 -3.82 -17.44 -5.08
CA GLU A 272 -4.93 -18.39 -4.88
C GLU A 272 -5.84 -18.36 -6.11
N LEU A 273 -5.89 -19.48 -6.84
CA LEU A 273 -6.69 -19.58 -8.05
C LEU A 273 -8.18 -19.64 -7.72
N GLN A 274 -8.94 -18.66 -8.22
CA GLN A 274 -10.39 -18.73 -8.28
C GLN A 274 -10.86 -18.78 -9.73
N GLN A 275 -11.40 -19.94 -10.14
CA GLN A 275 -11.88 -20.14 -11.51
C GLN A 275 -13.23 -19.41 -11.70
N GLU A 276 -14.18 -19.69 -10.82
CA GLU A 276 -15.56 -19.18 -10.93
C GLU A 276 -15.71 -17.74 -10.43
N PRO A 277 -16.53 -16.89 -11.10
CA PRO A 277 -16.94 -15.60 -10.56
C PRO A 277 -17.54 -15.73 -9.16
N CYS A 278 -17.24 -14.79 -8.26
CA CYS A 278 -17.66 -14.92 -6.87
C CYS A 278 -19.15 -14.68 -6.60
N ARG A 279 -19.87 -14.08 -7.56
CA ARG A 279 -21.29 -13.70 -7.46
C ARG A 279 -21.63 -12.74 -6.29
N PHE A 280 -20.60 -12.22 -5.61
CA PHE A 280 -20.71 -11.39 -4.41
C PHE A 280 -19.78 -10.18 -4.45
N CYS A 281 -19.64 -9.59 -5.65
CA CYS A 281 -19.03 -8.29 -5.87
C CYS A 281 -19.87 -7.48 -6.86
N ASP A 282 -19.65 -6.16 -6.90
CA ASP A 282 -20.27 -5.21 -7.82
C ASP A 282 -20.30 -5.71 -9.28
N ASN A 283 -19.15 -6.12 -9.82
CA ASN A 283 -19.04 -6.53 -11.22
C ASN A 283 -19.81 -7.83 -11.51
N CYS A 284 -19.74 -8.82 -10.60
CA CYS A 284 -20.50 -10.06 -10.76
C CYS A 284 -22.01 -9.79 -10.72
N GLN A 285 -22.47 -8.91 -9.84
CA GLN A 285 -23.88 -8.58 -9.70
C GLN A 285 -24.40 -7.71 -10.83
N ALA A 286 -23.54 -6.88 -11.44
CA ALA A 286 -23.84 -6.12 -12.64
C ALA A 286 -23.86 -6.99 -13.91
N GLY A 287 -23.43 -8.25 -13.85
CA GLY A 287 -23.40 -9.16 -15.01
C GLY A 287 -22.34 -8.80 -16.06
N ILE A 288 -21.32 -8.00 -15.71
CA ILE A 288 -20.26 -7.57 -16.64
C ILE A 288 -19.04 -8.49 -16.65
N VAL A 289 -19.08 -9.57 -15.86
CA VAL A 289 -17.98 -10.53 -15.77
C VAL A 289 -18.00 -11.46 -16.97
N VAL A 290 -16.89 -11.45 -17.73
CA VAL A 290 -16.71 -12.37 -18.85
C VAL A 290 -16.32 -13.76 -18.33
N GLU A 291 -17.04 -14.78 -18.78
CA GLU A 291 -16.63 -16.18 -18.63
C GLU A 291 -15.48 -16.43 -19.60
N ASP A 292 -14.33 -16.82 -19.05
CA ASP A 292 -13.06 -16.87 -19.78
C ASP A 292 -12.72 -18.32 -20.11
N ASP A 293 -12.49 -18.63 -21.40
CA ASP A 293 -12.12 -19.94 -21.95
C ASP A 293 -10.60 -20.16 -21.76
N ARG A 294 -10.22 -20.66 -20.59
CA ARG A 294 -8.85 -20.58 -20.03
C ARG A 294 -7.96 -21.79 -20.29
N GLN A 295 -7.83 -22.20 -21.55
CA GLN A 295 -6.95 -23.34 -21.90
C GLN A 295 -5.44 -23.00 -21.94
N ASN A 296 -5.04 -21.71 -21.86
CA ASN A 296 -3.64 -21.31 -22.10
C ASN A 296 -2.94 -20.66 -20.89
N GLN A 297 -2.52 -21.47 -19.91
CA GLN A 297 -1.72 -21.04 -18.76
C GLN A 297 -0.37 -21.78 -18.72
N PRO A 298 0.68 -21.26 -19.40
CA PRO A 298 1.94 -21.99 -19.56
C PRO A 298 2.79 -22.10 -18.29
N PHE A 299 2.54 -21.25 -17.29
CA PHE A 299 3.31 -21.22 -16.04
C PHE A 299 2.38 -21.37 -14.83
N SER A 300 2.78 -22.17 -13.85
CA SER A 300 2.02 -22.29 -12.60
C SER A 300 2.03 -20.97 -11.81
N LEU A 301 0.93 -20.64 -11.11
CA LEU A 301 0.96 -19.51 -10.18
C LEU A 301 2.02 -19.70 -9.10
N ASN A 302 2.59 -18.59 -8.64
CA ASN A 302 3.70 -18.50 -7.70
C ASN A 302 5.02 -19.13 -8.16
N SER A 303 5.08 -19.70 -9.36
CA SER A 303 6.32 -20.20 -9.96
C SER A 303 7.30 -19.04 -10.23
N ILE A 304 8.58 -19.37 -10.24
CA ILE A 304 9.63 -18.40 -10.52
C ILE A 304 9.94 -18.46 -12.02
N VAL A 305 9.93 -17.30 -12.66
CA VAL A 305 10.30 -17.12 -14.06
C VAL A 305 11.43 -16.11 -14.18
N ILE A 306 12.28 -16.27 -15.19
CA ILE A 306 13.33 -15.31 -15.54
C ILE A 306 12.96 -14.67 -16.87
N HIS A 307 12.84 -13.34 -16.88
CA HIS A 307 12.66 -12.54 -18.10
C HIS A 307 13.97 -11.87 -18.51
N THR A 308 14.29 -11.87 -19.80
CA THR A 308 15.54 -11.30 -20.34
C THR A 308 15.77 -9.85 -19.90
N ASN A 309 14.74 -9.01 -19.91
CA ASN A 309 14.86 -7.58 -19.59
C ASN A 309 14.51 -7.22 -18.14
N PHE A 310 13.79 -8.09 -17.43
CA PHE A 310 13.24 -7.75 -16.11
C PHE A 310 13.85 -8.61 -14.99
N GLY A 311 14.63 -9.63 -15.34
CA GLY A 311 15.28 -10.53 -14.40
C GLY A 311 14.33 -11.56 -13.82
N LYS A 312 14.65 -12.03 -12.61
CA LYS A 312 13.85 -12.99 -11.86
C LYS A 312 12.54 -12.34 -11.40
N GLY A 313 11.45 -13.07 -11.58
CA GLY A 313 10.14 -12.68 -11.10
C GLY A 313 9.30 -13.88 -10.72
N ARG A 314 8.19 -13.61 -10.04
CA ARG A 314 7.21 -14.61 -9.61
C ARG A 314 5.93 -14.42 -10.39
N VAL A 315 5.42 -15.48 -11.00
CA VAL A 315 4.10 -15.47 -11.65
C VAL A 315 3.05 -15.26 -10.58
N MET A 316 2.36 -14.12 -10.62
CA MET A 316 1.36 -13.78 -9.61
C MET A 316 -0.02 -14.26 -10.06
N ARG A 317 -0.43 -13.90 -11.29
CA ARG A 317 -1.75 -14.24 -11.82
C ARG A 317 -1.84 -14.26 -13.35
N TYR A 318 -2.98 -14.74 -13.83
CA TYR A 318 -3.47 -14.56 -15.19
C TYR A 318 -4.70 -13.64 -15.21
N GLU A 319 -4.82 -12.85 -16.28
CA GLU A 319 -5.93 -11.94 -16.63
C GLU A 319 -6.27 -12.18 -18.11
N GLY A 320 -7.14 -13.15 -18.41
CA GLY A 320 -7.39 -13.56 -19.80
C GLY A 320 -6.12 -14.08 -20.48
N ASP A 321 -5.77 -13.47 -21.60
CA ASP A 321 -4.56 -13.73 -22.40
C ASP A 321 -3.28 -13.07 -21.85
N LYS A 322 -3.36 -12.43 -20.67
CA LYS A 322 -2.22 -11.76 -20.02
C LYS A 322 -1.86 -12.44 -18.70
N MET A 323 -0.60 -12.31 -18.31
CA MET A 323 -0.10 -12.72 -17.01
C MET A 323 0.58 -11.56 -16.30
N VAL A 324 0.40 -11.49 -14.98
CA VAL A 324 1.06 -10.53 -14.12
C VAL A 324 2.18 -11.20 -13.35
N ILE A 325 3.39 -10.64 -13.46
CA ILE A 325 4.60 -11.15 -12.83
C ILE A 325 5.17 -10.06 -11.92
N LEU A 326 5.52 -10.44 -10.69
CA LEU A 326 6.25 -9.59 -9.75
C LEU A 326 7.75 -9.82 -9.94
N PHE A 327 8.44 -8.89 -10.57
CA PHE A 327 9.89 -8.94 -10.77
C PHE A 327 10.63 -8.27 -9.62
N ASP A 328 11.74 -8.88 -9.18
CA ASP A 328 12.53 -8.42 -8.04
C ASP A 328 13.05 -6.98 -8.23
N LYS A 329 13.36 -6.60 -9.47
CA LYS A 329 13.99 -5.30 -9.79
C LYS A 329 13.03 -4.22 -10.27
N VAL A 330 11.92 -4.59 -10.90
CA VAL A 330 11.04 -3.64 -11.61
C VAL A 330 9.60 -3.65 -11.10
N GLY A 331 9.28 -4.49 -10.11
CA GLY A 331 7.94 -4.62 -9.55
C GLY A 331 6.99 -5.38 -10.48
N TYR A 332 5.70 -5.05 -10.40
CA TYR A 332 4.67 -5.74 -11.19
C TYR A 332 4.74 -5.39 -12.68
N LYS A 333 4.60 -6.40 -13.53
CA LYS A 333 4.47 -6.28 -14.98
C LYS A 333 3.35 -7.17 -15.49
N THR A 334 2.46 -6.61 -16.31
CA THR A 334 1.46 -7.36 -17.08
C THR A 334 2.01 -7.61 -18.48
N LEU A 335 2.06 -8.87 -18.89
CA LEU A 335 2.61 -9.31 -20.18
C LEU A 335 1.60 -10.23 -20.88
N ALA A 336 1.49 -10.14 -22.20
CA ALA A 336 0.66 -11.08 -22.98
C ALA A 336 1.30 -12.48 -22.97
N VAL A 337 0.50 -13.50 -22.68
CA VAL A 337 0.94 -14.90 -22.52
C VAL A 337 1.62 -15.40 -23.80
N GLU A 338 1.03 -15.13 -24.96
CA GLU A 338 1.56 -15.55 -26.27
C GLU A 338 2.94 -14.96 -26.58
N LEU A 339 3.24 -13.77 -26.06
CA LEU A 339 4.52 -13.09 -26.29
C LEU A 339 5.62 -13.56 -25.35
N VAL A 340 5.26 -14.08 -24.17
CA VAL A 340 6.23 -14.36 -23.11
C VAL A 340 6.69 -15.81 -23.03
N GLU A 341 5.99 -16.77 -23.63
CA GLU A 341 6.45 -18.17 -23.67
C GLU A 341 7.88 -18.30 -24.24
N LYS A 342 8.25 -17.42 -25.17
CA LYS A 342 9.59 -17.38 -25.76
C LYS A 342 10.61 -16.55 -24.96
N MET A 343 10.14 -15.68 -24.06
CA MET A 343 10.96 -14.72 -23.31
C MET A 343 11.17 -15.09 -21.84
N LEU A 344 10.36 -16.02 -21.31
CA LEU A 344 10.42 -16.49 -19.93
C LEU A 344 10.97 -17.90 -19.86
N LYS A 345 11.87 -18.13 -18.90
CA LYS A 345 12.29 -19.48 -18.49
C LYS A 345 11.77 -19.74 -17.08
N GLN A 346 11.00 -20.81 -16.89
CA GLN A 346 10.60 -21.26 -15.57
C GLN A 346 11.81 -21.91 -14.88
N LEU A 347 12.02 -21.58 -13.60
CA LEU A 347 12.95 -22.31 -12.74
C LEU A 347 12.16 -23.37 -11.98
N ASP A 348 12.58 -24.63 -12.13
CA ASP A 348 12.03 -25.78 -11.39
C ASP A 348 12.34 -25.73 -9.88
#